data_AF-A0A2E7CX62-F1
#
_entry.id   AF-A0A2E7CX62-F1
#
_cell.length_a   1.000
_cell.length_b   1.000
_cell.length_c   1.000
_cell.angle_alpha   90.00
_cell.angle_beta   90.00
_cell.angle_gamma   90.00
#
_symmetry.space_group_name_H-M   'P 1'
#
loop_
_entity.id
_entity.type
_entity.pdbx_description
1 polymer ?
#
loop_
_entity_poly.entity_id
_entity_poly.type
_entity_poly.pdbx_seq_one_letter_code
_entity_poly.pdbx_strand_id
1 'polypeptide(L)'
;WREAIGEFPFDKLSEVNQDRAKKIMKSRGMYRRLPKFRFAADKDVYDFFAKHPEAAVAVWQVMAISKFQLKPTGDGTFTADAKDGTVGKVEILHQTKNQIVTICDGTYNSPFLVKPIKATGILHLQAEFETDELGATHVTHVADLFVEFPSPAVEAAAKLISPISNMMADRNFQEVSLFVRLMTLAMSNQPGWVELLVQRMDDEIPLALKDEMLTLTARTFVENRKRVLARKGENVSVDEIMQPLRKAAQESRDAANGKLSAPATIRITRQPSSKSPQ
;
A
#
# COMPACT_ATOMS: atom_id res chain seq x y z
N TRP A 1 8.70 -20.20 -11.20
CA TRP A 1 9.40 -20.25 -9.91
C TRP A 1 10.92 -20.28 -10.04
N ARG A 2 11.55 -21.07 -10.93
CA ARG A 2 13.02 -21.00 -11.16
C ARG A 2 13.52 -19.60 -11.58
N GLU A 3 12.83 -18.96 -12.52
CA GLU A 3 13.09 -17.58 -12.93
C GLU A 3 12.97 -16.60 -11.74
N ALA A 4 11.86 -16.65 -11.00
CA ALA A 4 11.66 -15.85 -9.79
C ALA A 4 12.74 -16.04 -8.71
N ILE A 5 13.30 -17.25 -8.58
CA ILE A 5 14.46 -17.49 -7.69
C ILE A 5 15.73 -16.84 -8.25
N GLY A 6 15.93 -16.86 -9.57
CA GLY A 6 17.05 -16.19 -10.22
C GLY A 6 17.00 -14.67 -10.07
N GLU A 7 15.79 -14.09 -10.01
CA GLU A 7 15.55 -12.66 -9.77
C GLU A 7 15.61 -12.27 -8.28
N PHE A 8 15.62 -13.25 -7.37
CA PHE A 8 15.57 -12.97 -5.94
C PHE A 8 16.94 -12.45 -5.43
N PRO A 9 16.97 -11.33 -4.68
CA PRO A 9 18.20 -10.61 -4.34
C PRO A 9 18.94 -11.22 -3.15
N PHE A 10 19.35 -12.50 -3.25
CA PHE A 10 20.05 -13.19 -2.16
C PHE A 10 21.30 -12.43 -1.69
N ASP A 11 22.05 -11.84 -2.62
CA ASP A 11 23.28 -11.10 -2.34
C ASP A 11 23.06 -9.80 -1.54
N LYS A 12 21.80 -9.34 -1.43
CA LYS A 12 21.44 -8.16 -0.63
C LYS A 12 20.98 -8.50 0.78
N LEU A 13 20.80 -9.78 1.10
CA LEU A 13 20.38 -10.23 2.43
C LEU A 13 21.59 -10.57 3.31
N SER A 14 21.43 -10.43 4.62
CA SER A 14 22.37 -11.00 5.59
C SER A 14 22.46 -12.53 5.45
N GLU A 15 23.57 -13.15 5.83
CA GLU A 15 23.76 -14.61 5.70
C GLU A 15 22.63 -15.40 6.34
N VAL A 16 22.21 -15.02 7.56
CA VAL A 16 21.09 -15.63 8.27
C VAL A 16 19.78 -15.55 7.47
N ASN A 17 19.51 -14.40 6.85
CA ASN A 17 18.29 -14.20 6.06
C ASN A 17 18.35 -14.88 4.70
N GLN A 18 19.54 -15.01 4.11
CA GLN A 18 19.74 -15.85 2.92
C GLN A 18 19.40 -17.31 3.21
N ASP A 19 19.84 -17.85 4.35
CA ASP A 19 19.60 -19.24 4.70
C ASP A 19 18.12 -19.51 4.98
N ARG A 20 17.45 -18.60 5.70
CA ARG A 20 15.98 -18.62 5.87
C ARG A 20 15.28 -18.62 4.52
N ALA A 21 15.68 -17.74 3.60
CA ALA A 21 15.06 -17.65 2.29
C ALA A 21 15.30 -18.88 1.41
N LYS A 22 16.54 -19.40 1.39
CA LYS A 22 16.88 -20.63 0.67
C LYS A 22 16.09 -21.82 1.22
N LYS A 23 15.89 -21.91 2.54
CA LYS A 23 15.09 -22.98 3.15
C LYS A 23 13.64 -22.94 2.65
N ILE A 24 12.99 -21.78 2.74
CA ILE A 24 11.60 -21.60 2.31
C ILE A 24 11.45 -21.92 0.81
N MET A 25 12.34 -21.38 -0.03
CA MET A 25 12.29 -21.56 -1.49
C MET A 25 12.69 -22.96 -1.97
N LYS A 26 13.44 -23.74 -1.17
CA LYS A 26 13.74 -25.15 -1.45
C LYS A 26 12.58 -26.07 -1.05
N SER A 27 11.71 -25.63 -0.15
CA SER A 27 10.55 -26.42 0.27
C SER A 27 9.59 -26.63 -0.93
N ARG A 28 9.00 -27.82 -1.05
CA ARG A 28 8.00 -28.12 -2.09
C ARG A 28 6.62 -27.52 -1.78
N GLY A 29 6.58 -26.37 -1.11
CA GLY A 29 5.33 -25.74 -0.70
C GLY A 29 4.60 -25.08 -1.87
N MET A 30 4.14 -23.85 -1.69
CA MET A 30 3.40 -23.13 -2.72
C MET A 30 4.23 -21.98 -3.30
N TYR A 31 4.05 -21.74 -4.61
CA TYR A 31 4.60 -20.60 -5.31
C TYR A 31 3.48 -19.92 -6.10
N ARG A 32 3.47 -18.59 -6.08
CA ARG A 32 2.57 -17.76 -6.89
C ARG A 32 3.30 -16.50 -7.36
N ARG A 33 3.20 -16.21 -8.65
CA ARG A 33 3.46 -14.86 -9.19
C ARG A 33 2.13 -14.10 -9.23
N LEU A 34 2.08 -12.95 -8.58
CA LEU A 34 0.89 -12.09 -8.56
C LEU A 34 0.75 -11.34 -9.89
N PRO A 35 -0.47 -10.89 -10.26
CA PRO A 35 -0.68 -10.20 -11.53
C PRO A 35 0.14 -8.91 -11.63
N LYS A 36 0.68 -8.60 -12.81
CA LYS A 36 1.40 -7.34 -13.05
C LYS A 36 0.40 -6.18 -13.10
N PHE A 37 0.60 -5.15 -12.28
CA PHE A 37 -0.28 -3.98 -12.23
C PHE A 37 0.50 -2.69 -12.48
N ARG A 38 0.05 -1.89 -13.46
CA ARG A 38 0.60 -0.56 -13.76
C ARG A 38 -0.40 0.52 -13.36
N PHE A 39 0.07 1.53 -12.62
CA PHE A 39 -0.76 2.64 -12.17
C PHE A 39 0.06 3.92 -12.07
N ALA A 40 -0.59 5.07 -12.23
CA ALA A 40 0.04 6.36 -12.00
C ALA A 40 0.16 6.63 -10.49
N ALA A 41 1.35 7.02 -10.04
CA ALA A 41 1.61 7.41 -8.66
C ALA A 41 2.79 8.37 -8.60
N ASP A 42 2.73 9.33 -7.68
CA ASP A 42 3.88 10.18 -7.40
C ASP A 42 4.96 9.34 -6.70
N LYS A 43 6.22 9.54 -7.12
CA LYS A 43 7.32 8.69 -6.67
C LYS A 43 7.54 8.79 -5.16
N ASP A 44 7.45 10.01 -4.61
CA ASP A 44 7.73 10.21 -3.19
C ASP A 44 6.58 9.70 -2.33
N VAL A 45 5.35 9.82 -2.83
CA VAL A 45 4.17 9.21 -2.20
C VAL A 45 4.29 7.68 -2.18
N TYR A 46 4.75 7.07 -3.27
CA TYR A 46 5.04 5.64 -3.31
C TYR A 46 6.12 5.25 -2.30
N ASP A 47 7.27 5.92 -2.34
CA ASP A 47 8.41 5.62 -1.46
C ASP A 47 8.00 5.73 0.02
N PHE A 48 7.17 6.71 0.38
CA PHE A 48 6.65 6.88 1.75
C PHE A 48 5.83 5.67 2.22
N PHE A 49 4.81 5.25 1.47
CA PHE A 49 3.96 4.13 1.88
C PHE A 49 4.66 2.77 1.79
N ALA A 50 5.65 2.64 0.92
CA ALA A 50 6.53 1.47 0.89
C ALA A 50 7.35 1.36 2.19
N LYS A 51 7.92 2.48 2.65
CA LYS A 51 8.75 2.57 3.86
C LYS A 51 7.93 2.49 5.15
N HIS A 52 6.70 3.00 5.13
CA HIS A 52 5.81 3.11 6.29
C HIS A 52 4.48 2.37 6.04
N PRO A 53 4.49 1.03 5.95
CA PRO A 53 3.28 0.24 5.69
C PRO A 53 2.21 0.43 6.79
N GLU A 54 2.61 0.71 8.03
CA GLU A 54 1.71 1.04 9.14
C GLU A 54 0.88 2.31 8.88
N ALA A 55 1.42 3.29 8.15
CA ALA A 55 0.68 4.49 7.76
C ALA A 55 -0.43 4.16 6.75
N ALA A 56 -0.17 3.27 5.79
CA ALA A 56 -1.20 2.81 4.85
C ALA A 56 -2.36 2.12 5.58
N VAL A 57 -2.01 1.24 6.53
CA VAL A 57 -3.00 0.54 7.36
C VAL A 57 -3.81 1.50 8.22
N ALA A 58 -3.16 2.49 8.85
CA ALA A 58 -3.86 3.51 9.63
C ALA A 58 -4.86 4.29 8.78
N VAL A 59 -4.48 4.69 7.56
CA VAL A 59 -5.40 5.34 6.62
C VAL A 59 -6.59 4.43 6.28
N TRP A 60 -6.38 3.14 6.00
CA TRP A 60 -7.48 2.22 5.70
C TRP A 60 -8.46 2.04 6.86
N GLN A 61 -7.96 2.05 8.09
CA GLN A 61 -8.78 1.97 9.29
C GLN A 61 -9.63 3.22 9.44
N VAL A 62 -9.05 4.42 9.29
CA VAL A 62 -9.79 5.69 9.33
C VAL A 62 -10.86 5.75 8.23
N MET A 63 -10.57 5.23 7.04
CA MET A 63 -11.52 5.14 5.94
C MET A 63 -12.54 3.99 6.08
N ALA A 64 -12.44 3.16 7.12
CA ALA A 64 -13.25 1.96 7.33
C ALA A 64 -13.22 0.97 6.15
N ILE A 65 -12.11 0.94 5.39
CA ILE A 65 -11.90 0.02 4.26
C ILE A 65 -11.47 -1.36 4.75
N SER A 66 -10.68 -1.40 5.83
CA SER A 66 -10.11 -2.63 6.36
C SER A 66 -10.08 -2.63 7.88
N LYS A 67 -10.25 -3.82 8.46
CA LYS A 67 -10.03 -4.09 9.89
C LYS A 67 -8.62 -4.62 10.16
N PHE A 68 -7.80 -4.77 9.13
CA PHE A 68 -6.42 -5.23 9.23
C PHE A 68 -5.65 -4.34 10.21
N GLN A 69 -4.88 -4.97 11.11
CA GLN A 69 -4.02 -4.30 12.06
C GLN A 69 -2.58 -4.68 11.76
N LEU A 70 -1.70 -3.68 11.74
CA LEU A 70 -0.27 -3.84 11.59
C LEU A 70 0.41 -2.99 12.67
N LYS A 71 1.04 -3.64 13.63
CA LYS A 71 1.71 -2.96 14.75
C LYS A 71 3.22 -3.17 14.66
N PRO A 72 4.03 -2.10 14.59
CA PRO A 72 5.48 -2.22 14.65
C PRO A 72 5.93 -2.88 15.95
N THR A 73 6.90 -3.79 15.87
CA THR A 73 7.50 -4.46 17.04
C THR A 73 9.00 -4.24 17.17
N GLY A 74 9.59 -3.53 16.22
CA GLY A 74 11.02 -3.26 16.10
C GLY A 74 11.35 -2.75 14.70
N ASP A 75 12.62 -2.54 14.42
CA ASP A 75 13.06 -2.08 13.09
C ASP A 75 12.69 -3.10 12.01
N GLY A 76 11.89 -2.67 11.03
CA GLY A 76 11.38 -3.52 9.94
C GLY A 76 10.51 -4.71 10.37
N THR A 77 10.06 -4.81 11.63
CA THR A 77 9.27 -5.95 12.13
C THR A 77 7.90 -5.51 12.62
N PHE A 78 6.89 -6.33 12.33
CA PHE A 78 5.49 -6.03 12.60
C PHE A 78 4.75 -7.27 13.08
N THR A 79 3.72 -7.06 13.89
CA THR A 79 2.65 -8.05 14.10
C THR A 79 1.45 -7.67 13.25
N ALA A 80 0.83 -8.66 12.63
CA ALA A 80 -0.31 -8.50 11.75
C ALA A 80 -1.52 -9.29 12.28
N ASP A 81 -2.70 -8.69 12.22
CA ASP A 81 -3.97 -9.34 12.50
C ASP A 81 -5.01 -8.90 11.45
N ALA A 82 -5.43 -9.84 10.61
CA ALA A 82 -6.37 -9.57 9.53
C ALA A 82 -7.85 -9.59 9.97
N LYS A 83 -8.14 -9.95 11.22
CA LYS A 83 -9.49 -10.08 11.79
C LYS A 83 -10.40 -11.08 11.06
N ASP A 84 -9.80 -11.97 10.28
CA ASP A 84 -10.47 -13.09 9.60
C ASP A 84 -10.03 -14.47 10.13
N GLY A 85 -9.27 -14.47 11.24
CA GLY A 85 -8.63 -15.65 11.81
C GLY A 85 -7.14 -15.78 11.46
N THR A 86 -6.62 -14.92 10.58
CA THR A 86 -5.20 -14.83 10.24
C THR A 86 -4.47 -13.87 11.17
N VAL A 87 -3.45 -14.37 11.86
CA VAL A 87 -2.51 -13.58 12.65
C VAL A 87 -1.08 -13.97 12.30
N GLY A 88 -0.14 -13.03 12.42
CA GLY A 88 1.24 -13.33 12.06
C GLY A 88 2.25 -12.26 12.43
N LYS A 89 3.50 -12.51 12.03
CA LYS A 89 4.60 -11.57 12.08
C LYS A 89 5.10 -11.31 10.67
N VAL A 90 5.47 -10.07 10.39
CA VAL A 90 6.08 -9.65 9.13
C VAL A 90 7.42 -9.02 9.44
N GLU A 91 8.44 -9.42 8.70
CA GLU A 91 9.80 -8.88 8.80
C GLU A 91 10.25 -8.43 7.40
N ILE A 92 10.65 -7.17 7.27
CA ILE A 92 11.28 -6.64 6.07
C ILE A 92 12.76 -7.02 6.10
N LEU A 93 13.17 -7.89 5.18
CA LEU A 93 14.56 -8.35 5.10
C LEU A 93 15.43 -7.42 4.27
N HIS A 94 14.84 -6.79 3.26
CA HIS A 94 15.50 -5.88 2.34
C HIS A 94 14.49 -4.95 1.73
N GLN A 95 14.86 -3.67 1.62
CA GLN A 95 14.02 -2.65 1.03
C GLN A 95 14.87 -1.63 0.30
N THR A 96 14.46 -1.33 -0.93
CA THR A 96 14.98 -0.23 -1.74
C THR A 96 13.80 0.45 -2.44
N LYS A 97 14.09 1.46 -3.25
CA LYS A 97 13.09 2.12 -4.09
C LYS A 97 12.36 1.18 -5.04
N ASN A 98 13.01 0.10 -5.49
CA ASN A 98 12.51 -0.77 -6.56
C ASN A 98 12.17 -2.19 -6.11
N GLN A 99 12.48 -2.56 -4.86
CA GLN A 99 12.22 -3.90 -4.37
C GLN A 99 12.02 -3.94 -2.86
N ILE A 100 11.12 -4.79 -2.40
CA ILE A 100 10.88 -5.12 -1.00
C ILE A 100 10.85 -6.63 -0.87
N VAL A 101 11.63 -7.17 0.06
CA VAL A 101 11.62 -8.58 0.42
C VAL A 101 11.15 -8.70 1.86
N THR A 102 10.10 -9.49 2.08
CA THR A 102 9.59 -9.77 3.43
C THR A 102 9.51 -11.26 3.71
N ILE A 103 9.71 -11.63 4.97
CA ILE A 103 9.28 -12.91 5.53
C ILE A 103 8.03 -12.69 6.35
N CYS A 104 7.06 -13.59 6.21
CA CYS A 104 5.83 -13.60 6.98
C CYS A 104 5.65 -14.95 7.67
N ASP A 105 5.53 -14.97 8.99
CA ASP A 105 5.11 -16.14 9.76
C ASP A 105 3.64 -15.98 10.14
N GLY A 106 2.78 -16.85 9.62
CA GLY A 106 1.34 -16.73 9.75
C GLY A 106 0.68 -17.97 10.35
N THR A 107 -0.41 -17.76 11.06
CA THR A 107 -1.35 -18.80 11.48
C THR A 107 -2.75 -18.39 11.07
N TYR A 108 -3.45 -19.26 10.34
CA TYR A 108 -4.85 -19.11 9.99
C TYR A 108 -5.71 -20.08 10.80
N ASN A 109 -6.67 -19.52 11.53
CA ASN A 109 -7.66 -20.25 12.29
C ASN A 109 -9.03 -20.10 11.63
N SER A 110 -9.74 -21.21 11.45
CA SER A 110 -11.11 -21.22 10.91
C SER A 110 -11.98 -22.19 11.70
N PRO A 111 -13.27 -21.88 11.96
CA PRO A 111 -14.20 -22.82 12.61
C PRO A 111 -14.36 -24.15 11.86
N PHE A 112 -14.05 -24.17 10.56
CA PHE A 112 -14.16 -25.35 9.70
C PHE A 112 -12.89 -26.21 9.66
N LEU A 113 -11.80 -25.78 10.32
CA LEU A 113 -10.54 -26.50 10.35
C LEU A 113 -10.30 -27.10 11.74
N VAL A 114 -9.97 -28.40 11.78
CA VAL A 114 -9.65 -29.11 13.03
C VAL A 114 -8.36 -28.60 13.67
N LYS A 115 -7.41 -28.15 12.84
CA LYS A 115 -6.13 -27.57 13.28
C LYS A 115 -5.83 -26.28 12.52
N PRO A 116 -5.18 -25.30 13.16
CA PRO A 116 -4.72 -24.09 12.49
C PRO A 116 -3.75 -24.41 11.34
N ILE A 117 -3.84 -23.64 10.25
CA ILE A 117 -2.85 -23.70 9.17
C ILE A 117 -1.73 -22.73 9.53
N LYS A 118 -0.54 -23.28 9.78
CA LYS A 118 0.68 -22.49 9.95
C LYS A 118 1.47 -22.46 8.66
N ALA A 119 2.00 -21.31 8.31
CA ALA A 119 2.80 -21.13 7.11
C ALA A 119 3.87 -20.06 7.33
N THR A 120 5.01 -20.25 6.68
CA THR A 120 6.06 -19.22 6.57
C THR A 120 6.20 -18.86 5.10
N GLY A 121 6.03 -17.59 4.79
CA GLY A 121 6.07 -17.08 3.42
C GLY A 121 7.21 -16.09 3.18
N ILE A 122 7.64 -16.00 1.93
CA ILE A 122 8.46 -14.90 1.41
C ILE A 122 7.69 -14.18 0.32
N LEU A 123 7.56 -12.86 0.46
CA LEU A 123 7.09 -11.98 -0.59
C LEU A 123 8.27 -11.18 -1.15
N HIS A 124 8.48 -11.26 -2.44
CA HIS A 124 9.38 -10.38 -3.18
C HIS A 124 8.54 -9.46 -4.06
N LEU A 125 8.39 -8.21 -3.65
CA LEU A 125 7.76 -7.15 -4.44
C LEU A 125 8.83 -6.42 -5.25
N GLN A 126 8.58 -6.21 -6.53
CA GLN A 126 9.38 -5.41 -7.44
C GLN A 126 8.53 -4.26 -7.98
N ALA A 127 9.14 -3.08 -8.08
CA ALA A 127 8.54 -1.86 -8.59
C ALA A 127 9.42 -1.22 -9.67
N GLU A 128 8.85 -1.12 -10.87
CA GLU A 128 9.44 -0.43 -12.01
C GLU A 128 8.81 0.96 -12.14
N PHE A 129 9.62 1.99 -12.38
CA PHE A 129 9.16 3.36 -12.53
C PHE A 129 9.41 3.86 -13.95
N GLU A 130 8.38 4.44 -14.55
CA GLU A 130 8.43 5.02 -15.89
C GLU A 130 7.77 6.39 -15.87
N THR A 131 8.40 7.39 -16.49
CA THR A 131 7.77 8.69 -16.72
C THR A 131 7.22 8.72 -18.13
N ASP A 132 5.94 9.04 -18.30
CA ASP A 132 5.35 9.20 -19.64
C ASP A 132 5.73 10.53 -20.30
N GLU A 133 5.37 10.71 -21.57
CA GLU A 133 5.64 11.93 -22.35
C GLU A 133 4.99 13.19 -21.74
N LEU A 134 3.94 13.01 -20.94
CA LEU A 134 3.25 14.10 -20.24
C LEU A 134 3.95 14.43 -18.90
N GLY A 135 4.95 13.67 -18.47
CA GLY A 135 5.68 13.86 -17.22
C GLY A 135 5.01 13.21 -16.00
N ALA A 136 4.06 12.29 -16.21
CA ALA A 136 3.44 11.52 -15.13
C ALA A 136 4.22 10.22 -14.87
N THR A 137 4.56 10.00 -13.60
CA THR A 137 5.20 8.78 -13.13
C THR A 137 4.19 7.64 -13.03
N HIS A 138 4.56 6.51 -13.61
CA HIS A 138 3.86 5.25 -13.55
C HIS A 138 4.71 4.24 -12.82
N VAL A 139 4.08 3.51 -11.92
CA VAL A 139 4.67 2.40 -11.17
C VAL A 139 4.08 1.12 -11.70
N THR A 140 4.95 0.14 -11.94
CA THR A 140 4.53 -1.21 -12.28
C THR A 140 4.98 -2.19 -11.24
N HIS A 141 4.02 -2.88 -10.63
CA HIS A 141 4.24 -3.89 -9.61
C HIS A 141 4.26 -5.29 -10.19
N VAL A 142 5.23 -6.08 -9.72
CA VAL A 142 5.26 -7.54 -9.85
C VAL A 142 5.63 -8.10 -8.49
N ALA A 143 5.01 -9.19 -8.07
CA ALA A 143 5.40 -9.85 -6.84
C ALA A 143 5.40 -11.38 -6.95
N ASP A 144 6.36 -11.99 -6.29
CA ASP A 144 6.49 -13.42 -6.14
C ASP A 144 6.30 -13.82 -4.68
N LEU A 145 5.41 -14.77 -4.44
CA LEU A 145 5.10 -15.34 -3.13
C LEU A 145 5.54 -16.81 -3.09
N PHE A 146 6.41 -17.13 -2.13
CA PHE A 146 6.84 -18.49 -1.81
C PHE A 146 6.32 -18.84 -0.42
N VAL A 147 5.78 -20.04 -0.22
CA VAL A 147 5.18 -20.45 1.06
C VAL A 147 5.67 -21.85 1.43
N GLU A 148 6.25 -21.99 2.62
CA GLU A 148 6.61 -23.23 3.27
C GLU A 148 5.53 -23.62 4.31
N PHE A 149 5.23 -24.91 4.39
CA PHE A 149 4.33 -25.48 5.40
C PHE A 149 5.11 -26.44 6.31
N PRO A 150 4.73 -26.55 7.60
CA PRO A 150 5.46 -27.38 8.57
C PRO A 150 5.29 -28.89 8.34
N SER A 151 4.30 -29.33 7.56
CA SER A 151 4.13 -30.73 7.20
C SER A 151 3.35 -30.93 5.90
N PRO A 152 3.50 -32.08 5.21
CA PRO A 152 2.74 -32.41 4.00
C PRO A 152 1.22 -32.41 4.21
N ALA A 153 0.75 -32.75 5.41
CA ALA A 153 -0.68 -32.74 5.72
C ALA A 153 -1.25 -31.30 5.77
N VAL A 154 -0.49 -30.36 6.33
CA VAL A 154 -0.87 -28.93 6.35
C VAL A 154 -0.82 -28.37 4.94
N GLU A 155 0.19 -28.74 4.15
CA GLU A 155 0.28 -28.35 2.74
C GLU A 155 -0.91 -28.85 1.92
N ALA A 156 -1.33 -30.11 2.10
CA ALA A 156 -2.49 -30.67 1.43
C ALA A 156 -3.78 -29.90 1.80
N ALA A 157 -3.97 -29.58 3.09
CA ALA A 157 -5.10 -28.77 3.53
C ALA A 157 -5.07 -27.35 2.93
N ALA A 158 -3.90 -26.71 2.90
CA ALA A 158 -3.71 -25.40 2.29
C ALA A 158 -4.02 -25.41 0.78
N LYS A 159 -3.61 -26.46 0.06
CA LYS A 159 -3.90 -26.64 -1.36
C LYS A 159 -5.39 -26.71 -1.66
N LEU A 160 -6.19 -27.31 -0.78
CA LEU A 160 -7.65 -27.37 -0.95
C LEU A 160 -8.32 -25.98 -0.90
N ILE A 161 -7.82 -25.08 -0.07
CA ILE A 161 -8.34 -23.70 0.05
C ILE A 161 -7.59 -22.69 -0.85
N SER A 162 -6.57 -23.15 -1.57
CA SER A 162 -5.71 -22.29 -2.39
C SER A 162 -6.43 -21.49 -3.48
N PRO A 163 -7.51 -21.95 -4.15
CA PRO A 163 -8.19 -21.13 -5.14
C PRO A 163 -8.75 -19.83 -4.56
N ILE A 164 -9.34 -19.91 -3.37
CA ILE A 164 -9.89 -18.75 -2.65
C ILE A 164 -8.76 -17.87 -2.15
N SER A 165 -7.74 -18.49 -1.52
CA SER A 165 -6.56 -17.76 -1.03
C SER A 165 -5.83 -17.01 -2.16
N ASN A 166 -5.68 -17.62 -3.33
CA ASN A 166 -5.09 -17.01 -4.51
C ASN A 166 -5.90 -15.80 -5.00
N MET A 167 -7.23 -15.93 -5.05
CA MET A 167 -8.12 -14.82 -5.43
C MET A 167 -8.01 -13.65 -4.44
N MET A 168 -7.96 -13.95 -3.14
CA MET A 168 -7.79 -12.94 -2.10
C MET A 168 -6.41 -12.28 -2.19
N ALA A 169 -5.35 -13.04 -2.43
CA ALA A 169 -4.00 -12.51 -2.61
C ALA A 169 -3.91 -11.56 -3.80
N ASP A 170 -4.48 -11.93 -4.96
CA ASP A 170 -4.52 -11.07 -6.14
C ASP A 170 -5.29 -9.77 -5.87
N ARG A 171 -6.45 -9.89 -5.23
CA ARG A 171 -7.28 -8.75 -4.86
C ARG A 171 -6.56 -7.82 -3.89
N ASN A 172 -5.95 -8.35 -2.84
CA ASN A 172 -5.17 -7.57 -1.88
C ASN A 172 -4.01 -6.86 -2.58
N PHE A 173 -3.31 -7.54 -3.49
CA PHE A 173 -2.22 -6.95 -4.27
C PHE A 173 -2.69 -5.78 -5.13
N GLN A 174 -3.83 -5.93 -5.79
CA GLN A 174 -4.45 -4.86 -6.57
C GLN A 174 -4.90 -3.70 -5.68
N GLU A 175 -5.55 -3.97 -4.54
CA GLU A 175 -6.04 -2.95 -3.60
C GLU A 175 -4.89 -2.14 -3.00
N VAL A 176 -3.78 -2.78 -2.60
CA VAL A 176 -2.55 -2.11 -2.13
C VAL A 176 -1.99 -1.20 -3.22
N SER A 177 -1.91 -1.69 -4.46
CA SER A 177 -1.38 -0.94 -5.59
C SER A 177 -2.24 0.29 -5.91
N LEU A 178 -3.56 0.13 -5.94
CA LEU A 178 -4.51 1.21 -6.19
C LEU A 178 -4.60 2.21 -5.04
N PHE A 179 -4.34 1.78 -3.81
CA PHE A 179 -4.29 2.67 -2.66
C PHE A 179 -3.20 3.75 -2.83
N VAL A 180 -2.02 3.39 -3.31
CA VAL A 180 -0.95 4.40 -3.52
C VAL A 180 -1.36 5.43 -4.57
N ARG A 181 -2.08 5.00 -5.62
CA ARG A 181 -2.68 5.91 -6.60
C ARG A 181 -3.72 6.83 -5.95
N LEU A 182 -4.61 6.29 -5.12
CA LEU A 182 -5.59 7.09 -4.37
C LEU A 182 -4.90 8.16 -3.55
N MET A 183 -3.84 7.80 -2.80
CA MET A 183 -3.12 8.75 -1.97
C MET A 183 -2.36 9.79 -2.79
N THR A 184 -1.77 9.41 -3.92
CA THR A 184 -1.20 10.38 -4.87
C THR A 184 -2.22 11.43 -5.29
N LEU A 185 -3.41 10.99 -5.69
CA LEU A 185 -4.48 11.89 -6.12
C LEU A 185 -5.01 12.75 -4.98
N ALA A 186 -5.19 12.18 -3.80
CA ALA A 186 -5.66 12.88 -2.62
C ALA A 186 -4.66 13.94 -2.15
N MET A 187 -3.39 13.60 -2.02
CA MET A 187 -2.34 14.54 -1.63
C MET A 187 -2.18 15.67 -2.66
N SER A 188 -2.28 15.34 -3.95
CA SER A 188 -2.12 16.31 -5.03
C SER A 188 -3.28 17.29 -5.18
N ASN A 189 -4.50 16.90 -4.78
CA ASN A 189 -5.72 17.65 -5.10
C ASN A 189 -6.60 18.01 -3.90
N GLN A 190 -6.48 17.29 -2.79
CA GLN A 190 -7.34 17.41 -1.60
C GLN A 190 -6.50 17.33 -0.30
N PRO A 191 -5.49 18.19 -0.10
CA PRO A 191 -4.59 18.12 1.06
C PRO A 191 -5.33 18.25 2.40
N GLY A 192 -6.41 19.05 2.47
CA GLY A 192 -7.22 19.15 3.68
C GLY A 192 -7.97 17.86 4.06
N TRP A 193 -8.36 17.04 3.08
CA TRP A 193 -8.93 15.72 3.37
C TRP A 193 -7.88 14.78 3.96
N VAL A 194 -6.64 14.84 3.45
CA VAL A 194 -5.52 14.06 4.00
C VAL A 194 -5.19 14.51 5.43
N GLU A 195 -5.24 15.81 5.71
CA GLU A 195 -5.08 16.35 7.07
C GLU A 195 -6.12 15.76 8.04
N LEU A 196 -7.40 15.74 7.65
CA LEU A 196 -8.46 15.13 8.45
C LEU A 196 -8.26 13.63 8.67
N LEU A 197 -7.71 12.91 7.69
CA LEU A 197 -7.38 11.50 7.87
C LEU A 197 -6.28 11.33 8.92
N VAL A 198 -5.20 12.11 8.81
CA VAL A 198 -4.06 12.05 9.75
C VAL A 198 -4.48 12.40 11.18
N GLN A 199 -5.34 13.41 11.34
CA GLN A 199 -5.89 13.79 12.65
C GLN A 199 -6.74 12.69 13.30
N ARG A 200 -7.34 11.80 12.50
CA ARG A 200 -8.17 10.69 12.98
C ARG A 200 -7.40 9.38 13.16
N MET A 201 -6.13 9.33 12.76
CA MET A 201 -5.30 8.16 13.00
C MET A 201 -5.12 7.93 14.49
N ASP A 202 -5.06 6.66 14.88
CA ASP A 202 -4.80 6.22 16.25
C ASP A 202 -3.56 6.92 16.84
N ASP A 203 -3.58 7.14 18.15
CA ASP A 203 -2.47 7.72 18.91
C ASP A 203 -1.25 6.77 18.97
N GLU A 204 -1.45 5.48 18.69
CA GLU A 204 -0.35 4.51 18.50
C GLU A 204 0.54 4.86 17.28
N ILE A 205 0.07 5.68 16.33
CA ILE A 205 0.88 6.12 15.18
C ILE A 205 1.80 7.27 15.63
N PRO A 206 3.14 7.14 15.48
CA PRO A 206 4.08 8.16 15.93
C PRO A 206 3.81 9.53 15.33
N LEU A 207 3.87 10.59 16.16
CA LEU A 207 3.63 11.96 15.71
C LEU A 207 4.58 12.37 14.57
N ALA A 208 5.86 11.97 14.65
CA ALA A 208 6.83 12.23 13.58
C ALA A 208 6.42 11.63 12.23
N LEU A 209 5.75 10.47 12.22
CA LEU A 209 5.25 9.85 11.00
C LEU A 209 4.02 10.59 10.45
N LYS A 210 3.13 11.04 11.35
CA LYS A 210 1.99 11.91 10.98
C LYS A 210 2.51 13.22 10.34
N ASP A 211 3.53 13.84 10.93
CA ASP A 211 4.15 15.06 10.42
C ASP A 211 4.86 14.86 9.07
N GLU A 212 5.57 13.73 8.89
CA GLU A 212 6.20 13.36 7.62
C GLU A 212 5.14 13.23 6.52
N MET A 213 4.01 12.59 6.81
CA MET A 213 2.89 12.44 5.87
C MET A 213 2.26 13.79 5.49
N LEU A 214 2.06 14.69 6.45
CA LEU A 214 1.53 16.04 6.19
C LEU A 214 2.51 16.89 5.38
N THR A 215 3.81 16.79 5.68
CA THR A 215 4.88 17.48 4.95
C THR A 215 4.92 17.02 3.50
N LEU A 216 4.87 15.71 3.27
CA LEU A 216 4.81 15.11 1.94
C LEU A 216 3.55 15.54 1.19
N THR A 217 2.40 15.58 1.88
CA THR A 217 1.13 16.07 1.31
C THR A 217 1.27 17.50 0.80
N ALA A 218 1.81 18.41 1.62
CA ALA A 218 2.01 19.80 1.24
C ALA A 218 2.96 19.94 0.04
N ARG A 219 4.08 19.20 0.02
CA ARG A 219 5.02 19.19 -1.10
C ARG A 219 4.35 18.71 -2.39
N THR A 220 3.70 17.56 -2.34
CA THR A 220 3.01 16.95 -3.48
C THR A 220 1.95 17.89 -4.06
N PHE A 221 1.17 18.55 -3.18
CA PHE A 221 0.17 19.54 -3.58
C PHE A 221 0.80 20.73 -4.32
N VAL A 222 1.85 21.33 -3.75
CA VAL A 222 2.55 22.48 -4.34
C VAL A 222 3.17 22.12 -5.70
N GLU A 223 3.80 20.96 -5.81
CA GLU A 223 4.40 20.49 -7.06
C GLU A 223 3.35 20.19 -8.13
N ASN A 224 2.24 19.57 -7.76
CA ASN A 224 1.12 19.37 -8.68
C ASN A 224 0.55 20.70 -9.16
N ARG A 225 0.36 21.68 -8.26
CA ARG A 225 -0.08 23.03 -8.63
C ARG A 225 0.90 23.68 -9.60
N LYS A 226 2.21 23.66 -9.32
CA LYS A 226 3.23 24.17 -10.24
C LYS A 226 3.14 23.52 -11.61
N ARG A 227 3.01 22.18 -11.68
CA ARG A 227 2.84 21.42 -12.93
C ARG A 227 1.59 21.84 -13.71
N VAL A 228 0.43 21.94 -13.04
CA VAL A 228 -0.83 22.35 -13.65
C VAL A 228 -0.75 23.79 -14.20
N LEU A 229 -0.07 24.68 -13.48
CA LEU A 229 0.08 26.07 -13.86
C LEU A 229 1.08 26.27 -15.00
N ALA A 230 2.21 25.56 -14.96
CA ALA A 230 3.17 25.53 -16.07
C ALA A 230 2.51 25.03 -17.37
N ARG A 231 1.61 24.04 -17.28
CA ARG A 231 0.81 23.55 -18.42
C ARG A 231 -0.25 24.54 -18.92
N LYS A 232 -0.66 25.52 -18.12
CA LYS A 232 -1.69 26.52 -18.48
C LYS A 232 -1.13 27.84 -19.02
N GLY A 233 0.20 28.04 -19.00
CA GLY A 233 0.86 29.23 -19.53
C GLY A 233 1.00 30.37 -18.52
N GLU A 234 2.23 30.52 -18.01
CA GLU A 234 2.88 31.66 -17.32
C GLU A 234 2.34 32.29 -16.01
N ASN A 235 3.32 32.62 -15.14
CA ASN A 235 3.34 33.50 -13.96
C ASN A 235 2.22 33.35 -12.93
N VAL A 236 2.35 32.33 -12.07
CA VAL A 236 1.62 32.27 -10.80
C VAL A 236 2.55 32.60 -9.65
N SER A 237 2.12 33.54 -8.80
CA SER A 237 2.88 33.99 -7.64
C SER A 237 2.92 32.91 -6.54
N VAL A 238 3.96 32.93 -5.70
CA VAL A 238 4.05 32.03 -4.52
C VAL A 238 2.81 32.16 -3.62
N ASP A 239 2.19 33.33 -3.54
CA ASP A 239 0.97 33.54 -2.76
C ASP A 239 -0.24 32.75 -3.31
N GLU A 240 -0.38 32.62 -4.64
CA GLU A 240 -1.44 31.82 -5.25
C GLU A 240 -1.21 30.31 -5.11
N ILE A 241 0.05 29.89 -4.96
CA ILE A 241 0.42 28.52 -4.61
C ILE A 241 0.09 28.22 -3.14
N MET A 242 0.32 29.19 -2.24
CA MET A 242 0.11 29.03 -0.80
C MET A 242 -1.35 29.22 -0.37
N GLN A 243 -2.18 29.88 -1.17
CA GLN A 243 -3.59 30.15 -0.85
C GLN A 243 -4.40 28.90 -0.47
N PRO A 244 -4.35 27.78 -1.20
CA PRO A 244 -5.14 26.60 -0.85
C PRO A 244 -4.67 25.93 0.44
N LEU A 245 -3.38 25.98 0.78
CA LEU A 245 -2.88 25.49 2.06
C LEU A 245 -3.34 26.38 3.22
N ARG A 246 -3.33 27.70 3.04
CA ARG A 246 -3.91 28.66 4.01
C ARG A 246 -5.42 28.40 4.18
N LYS A 247 -6.13 28.14 3.09
CA LYS A 247 -7.56 27.83 3.11
C LYS A 247 -7.86 26.50 3.78
N ALA A 248 -7.10 25.44 3.48
CA ALA A 248 -7.25 24.13 4.13
C ALA A 248 -6.95 24.22 5.64
N ALA A 249 -5.90 24.95 6.05
CA ALA A 249 -5.61 25.20 7.46
C ALA A 249 -6.71 26.02 8.16
N GLN A 250 -7.35 26.95 7.45
CA GLN A 250 -8.50 27.71 7.94
C GLN A 250 -9.75 26.82 8.07
N GLU A 251 -10.05 26.00 7.06
CA GLU A 251 -11.16 25.04 7.07
C GLU A 251 -11.00 23.98 8.17
N SER A 252 -9.75 23.52 8.41
CA SER A 252 -9.39 22.61 9.52
C SER A 252 -9.63 23.27 10.89
N ARG A 253 -9.26 24.55 11.03
CA ARG A 253 -9.56 25.36 12.24
C ARG A 253 -11.06 25.60 12.45
N ASP A 254 -11.80 25.84 11.36
CA ASP A 254 -13.24 26.10 11.42
C ASP A 254 -14.04 24.82 11.73
N ALA A 255 -13.58 23.67 11.22
CA ALA A 255 -14.10 22.35 11.55
C ALA A 255 -13.85 21.97 13.02
N ALA A 256 -12.65 22.26 13.55
CA ALA A 256 -12.32 22.08 14.97
C ALA A 256 -13.17 22.97 15.89
N ASN A 257 -13.61 24.14 15.40
CA ASN A 257 -14.49 25.07 16.12
C ASN A 257 -16.00 24.82 15.90
N GLY A 258 -16.37 23.67 15.30
CA GLY A 258 -17.77 23.27 15.11
C GLY A 258 -18.57 24.12 14.12
N LYS A 259 -17.90 24.88 13.25
CA LYS A 259 -18.54 25.80 12.28
C LYS A 259 -18.28 25.36 10.84
N LEU A 260 -18.80 24.21 10.42
CA LEU A 260 -19.01 23.96 8.98
C LEU A 260 -20.11 22.94 8.71
N SER A 261 -21.04 23.34 7.84
CA SER A 261 -22.01 22.49 7.16
C SER A 261 -21.31 21.66 6.08
N ALA A 262 -21.76 20.41 5.91
CA ALA A 262 -21.18 19.45 4.99
C ALA A 262 -21.12 19.98 3.53
N PRO A 263 -20.02 19.80 2.79
CA PRO A 263 -20.00 20.09 1.37
C PRO A 263 -20.82 19.06 0.59
N ALA A 264 -21.48 19.54 -0.46
CA ALA A 264 -22.41 18.79 -1.31
C ALA A 264 -21.80 17.51 -1.88
N THR A 265 -22.57 16.42 -1.77
CA THR A 265 -22.31 15.09 -2.30
C THR A 265 -21.75 15.12 -3.74
N ILE A 266 -20.57 14.53 -3.94
CA ILE A 266 -20.06 14.19 -5.27
C ILE A 266 -21.03 13.17 -5.89
N ARG A 267 -21.92 13.63 -6.77
CA ARG A 267 -22.72 12.74 -7.62
C ARG A 267 -21.84 12.20 -8.73
N ILE A 268 -21.49 10.92 -8.64
CA ILE A 268 -20.95 10.16 -9.77
C ILE A 268 -22.05 10.07 -10.83
N THR A 269 -22.00 10.94 -11.84
CA THR A 269 -22.87 10.86 -13.01
C THR A 269 -22.33 9.77 -13.92
N ARG A 270 -23.06 8.64 -14.03
CA ARG A 270 -22.85 7.67 -15.12
C ARG A 270 -23.25 8.35 -16.43
N GLN A 271 -22.32 8.49 -17.37
CA GLN A 271 -22.66 8.81 -18.76
C GLN A 271 -23.40 7.61 -19.38
N PRO A 272 -24.52 7.82 -20.10
CA PRO A 272 -25.16 6.75 -20.85
C PRO A 272 -24.39 6.45 -22.13
N SER A 273 -24.25 5.15 -22.43
CA SER A 273 -23.69 4.63 -23.69
C SER A 273 -24.52 5.09 -24.89
N SER A 274 -23.88 5.68 -25.89
CA SER A 274 -24.45 5.95 -27.20
C SER A 274 -24.86 4.65 -27.89
N LYS A 275 -26.13 4.55 -28.27
CA LYS A 275 -26.58 3.60 -29.30
C LYS A 275 -26.51 4.31 -30.66
N SER A 276 -25.79 3.70 -31.58
CA SER A 276 -25.79 4.01 -33.01
C SER A 276 -27.16 3.65 -33.63
N PRO A 277 -27.73 4.44 -34.55
CA PRO A 277 -28.85 3.98 -35.37
C PRO A 277 -28.34 3.28 -36.63
N GLN A 278 -29.00 2.16 -36.94
CA GLN A 278 -29.14 1.62 -38.30
C GLN A 278 -30.12 2.49 -39.10
#